data_AF-A0A2V3IY42-F1
#
_entry.id   AF-A0A2V3IY42-F1
#
_cell.length_a   1.000
_cell.length_b   1.000
_cell.length_c   1.000
_cell.angle_alpha   90.00
_cell.angle_beta   90.00
_cell.angle_gamma   90.00
#
_symmetry.space_group_name_H-M   'P 1'
#
loop_
_entity.id
_entity.type
_entity.pdbx_description
1 polymer ?
#
loop_
_entity_poly.entity_id
_entity_poly.type
_entity_poly.pdbx_seq_one_letter_code
_entity_poly.pdbx_strand_id
1 'polypeptide(L)'
;MGEYASKISGFIAPSVAKLGADTTRRSAPASMCSKQAMRSVRQTRRRFLTTASLACLYATAGPQRAEALTTVTEALLELRAVREALETIVDLARDTKYDVLRLQLRAAPLNRIRAAGSVLYRGISDSEKRNRAEKAYKEVIQAVERADVTALRVSRGEIEEDVERLVQDVQKLVGDFIALFESE
;
A
#
# COMPACT_ATOMS: atom_id res chain seq x y z
N MET A 1 64.96 -7.30 35.97
CA MET A 1 64.04 -7.30 34.82
C MET A 1 62.64 -7.28 35.40
N GLY A 2 62.06 -6.11 35.68
CA GLY A 2 61.26 -5.28 34.77
C GLY A 2 59.80 -5.36 35.28
N GLU A 3 59.30 -4.30 35.96
CA GLU A 3 58.27 -3.38 35.41
C GLU A 3 56.87 -4.05 35.32
N TYR A 4 55.74 -3.57 35.87
CA TYR A 4 55.29 -2.25 36.34
C TYR A 4 54.18 -2.35 37.43
N ALA A 5 54.27 -1.46 38.42
CA ALA A 5 53.24 -0.58 39.03
C ALA A 5 51.89 -1.16 39.53
N SER A 6 51.57 -1.10 40.84
CA SER A 6 51.07 0.05 41.64
C SER A 6 49.63 0.47 41.28
N LYS A 7 48.72 0.91 42.17
CA LYS A 7 48.65 1.11 43.62
C LYS A 7 47.20 1.60 43.87
N ILE A 8 46.58 1.11 44.95
CA ILE A 8 45.93 1.91 46.02
C ILE A 8 44.70 2.80 45.69
N SER A 9 43.56 2.38 46.26
CA SER A 9 42.57 3.10 47.10
C SER A 9 42.12 4.55 46.80
N GLY A 10 40.82 4.78 47.03
CA GLY A 10 40.30 6.07 47.53
C GLY A 10 38.78 6.16 47.29
N PHE A 11 37.91 6.00 48.28
CA PHE A 11 37.41 6.99 49.25
C PHE A 11 36.56 8.14 48.64
N ILE A 12 35.36 8.34 49.22
CA ILE A 12 34.53 9.57 49.29
C ILE A 12 33.54 9.85 48.14
N ALA A 13 32.24 9.71 48.46
CA ALA A 13 31.16 10.56 47.93
C ALA A 13 31.15 11.87 48.76
N PRO A 14 30.80 13.08 48.25
CA PRO A 14 29.41 13.42 47.90
C PRO A 14 29.20 14.62 46.92
N SER A 15 27.93 15.00 46.73
CA SER A 15 27.44 16.39 46.55
C SER A 15 26.99 16.88 45.16
N VAL A 16 25.82 17.50 45.24
CA VAL A 16 25.03 18.31 44.30
C VAL A 16 25.75 19.59 43.85
N ALA A 17 25.54 19.99 42.59
CA ALA A 17 25.63 21.32 41.94
C ALA A 17 26.24 21.14 40.52
N LYS A 18 25.83 21.79 39.42
CA LYS A 18 25.08 23.02 39.14
C LYS A 18 24.68 23.02 37.65
N LEU A 19 23.70 23.86 37.32
CA LEU A 19 23.14 24.16 36.00
C LEU A 19 24.16 24.39 34.86
N GLY A 20 23.74 24.02 33.64
CA GLY A 20 24.27 24.57 32.38
C GLY A 20 23.64 23.86 31.18
N ALA A 21 22.75 24.54 30.47
CA ALA A 21 22.06 24.07 29.28
C ALA A 21 23.03 23.66 28.15
N ASP A 22 22.68 22.63 27.36
CA ASP A 22 22.42 22.86 25.93
C ASP A 22 21.97 21.59 25.18
N THR A 23 20.77 21.71 24.62
CA THR A 23 20.31 21.21 23.32
C THR A 23 20.70 19.80 22.86
N THR A 24 19.70 18.91 22.84
CA THR A 24 19.24 18.28 21.58
C THR A 24 17.86 17.66 21.79
N ARG A 25 16.82 18.51 21.80
CA ARG A 25 15.49 18.10 21.34
C ARG A 25 15.63 17.66 19.88
N ARG A 26 15.80 16.37 19.63
CA ARG A 26 15.31 15.78 18.38
C ARG A 26 13.83 15.48 18.58
N SER A 27 13.04 16.55 18.58
CA SER A 27 11.61 16.46 18.31
C SER A 27 11.46 15.81 16.94
N ALA A 28 10.97 14.57 16.92
CA ALA A 28 10.41 14.00 15.70
C ALA A 28 9.37 15.00 15.17
N PRO A 29 9.35 15.30 13.85
CA PRO A 29 8.42 16.26 13.30
C PRO A 29 6.99 15.79 13.58
N ALA A 30 6.22 16.62 14.31
CA ALA A 30 4.84 16.34 14.71
C ALA A 30 3.91 16.02 13.52
N SER A 31 4.33 16.32 12.29
CA SER A 31 3.62 16.00 11.05
C SER A 31 3.69 14.52 10.62
N MET A 32 4.66 13.74 11.12
CA MET A 32 4.77 12.30 10.83
C MET A 32 3.90 11.45 11.76
N CYS A 33 3.77 11.88 13.02
CA CYS A 33 2.96 11.21 14.02
C CYS A 33 1.45 11.31 13.71
N SER A 34 1.00 12.45 13.16
CA SER A 34 -0.42 12.64 12.80
C SER A 34 -0.86 11.80 11.58
N LYS A 35 0.01 11.64 10.57
CA LYS A 35 -0.30 10.82 9.38
C LYS A 35 -0.35 9.33 9.70
N GLN A 36 0.54 8.83 10.56
CA GLN A 36 0.48 7.43 11.03
C GLN A 36 -0.74 7.19 11.93
N ALA A 37 -1.08 8.12 12.84
CA ALA A 37 -2.28 8.02 13.66
C ALA A 37 -3.58 8.06 12.82
N MET A 38 -3.66 8.91 11.80
CA MET A 38 -4.82 8.92 10.90
C MET A 38 -4.93 7.66 10.04
N ARG A 39 -3.81 7.07 9.60
CA ARG A 39 -3.80 5.77 8.91
C ARG A 39 -4.26 4.65 9.84
N SER A 40 -3.83 4.65 11.10
CA SER A 40 -4.26 3.64 12.09
C SER A 40 -5.74 3.77 12.43
N VAL A 41 -6.26 4.99 12.66
CA VAL A 41 -7.68 5.23 12.93
C VAL A 41 -8.56 4.83 11.74
N ARG A 42 -8.10 5.08 10.49
CA ARG A 42 -8.80 4.61 9.28
C ARG A 42 -8.80 3.08 9.19
N GLN A 43 -7.70 2.42 9.52
CA GLN A 43 -7.64 0.95 9.59
C GLN A 43 -8.56 0.38 10.68
N THR A 44 -8.59 0.97 11.87
CA THR A 44 -9.44 0.51 12.97
C THR A 44 -10.92 0.74 12.66
N ARG A 45 -11.29 1.87 12.05
CA ARG A 45 -12.67 2.10 11.56
C ARG A 45 -13.07 1.13 10.45
N ARG A 46 -12.17 0.84 9.49
CA ARG A 46 -12.42 -0.20 8.47
C ARG A 46 -12.68 -1.56 9.11
N ARG A 47 -11.86 -1.95 10.09
CA ARG A 47 -12.05 -3.22 10.84
C ARG A 47 -13.34 -3.27 11.65
N PHE A 48 -13.76 -2.16 12.27
CA PHE A 48 -15.03 -2.09 13.00
C PHE A 48 -16.25 -2.14 12.09
N LEU A 49 -16.17 -1.49 10.92
CA LEU A 49 -17.24 -1.53 9.94
C LEU A 49 -17.37 -2.92 9.32
N THR A 50 -16.27 -3.63 9.07
CA THR A 50 -16.30 -5.00 8.57
C THR A 50 -16.83 -5.99 9.61
N THR A 51 -16.51 -5.85 10.90
CA THR A 51 -17.05 -6.73 11.95
C THR A 51 -18.53 -6.47 12.23
N ALA A 52 -18.99 -5.22 12.20
CA ALA A 52 -20.40 -4.89 12.38
C ALA A 52 -21.26 -5.35 11.17
N SER A 53 -20.75 -5.21 9.94
CA SER A 53 -21.44 -5.72 8.75
C SER A 53 -21.43 -7.25 8.68
N LEU A 54 -20.37 -7.91 9.15
CA LEU A 54 -20.32 -9.37 9.37
C LEU A 54 -21.47 -9.83 10.28
N ALA A 55 -21.63 -9.23 11.46
CA ALA A 55 -22.68 -9.64 12.41
C ALA A 55 -24.09 -9.54 11.80
N CYS A 56 -24.37 -8.48 11.02
CA CYS A 56 -25.64 -8.31 10.32
C CYS A 56 -25.82 -9.29 9.14
N LEU A 57 -24.74 -9.62 8.42
CA LEU A 57 -24.77 -10.57 7.31
C LEU A 57 -24.94 -12.02 7.78
N TYR A 58 -24.28 -12.41 8.88
CA TYR A 58 -24.47 -13.73 9.49
C TYR A 58 -25.92 -13.93 9.97
N ALA A 59 -26.57 -12.86 10.46
CA ALA A 59 -27.95 -12.91 10.90
C ALA A 59 -28.98 -13.06 9.76
N THR A 60 -28.62 -12.69 8.52
CA THR A 60 -29.59 -12.57 7.41
C THR A 60 -29.34 -13.53 6.24
N ALA A 61 -28.08 -13.93 6.00
CA ALA A 61 -27.69 -14.65 4.78
C ALA A 61 -27.10 -16.05 5.04
N GLY A 62 -26.89 -16.42 6.31
CA GLY A 62 -26.20 -17.64 6.70
C GLY A 62 -24.67 -17.52 6.58
N PRO A 63 -23.91 -18.39 7.27
CA PRO A 63 -22.46 -18.22 7.47
C PRO A 63 -21.65 -18.22 6.16
N GLN A 64 -21.98 -19.13 5.23
CA GLN A 64 -21.26 -19.26 3.96
C GLN A 64 -21.44 -18.06 3.04
N ARG A 65 -22.62 -17.44 3.04
CA ARG A 65 -22.93 -16.28 2.19
C ARG A 65 -22.36 -15.00 2.79
N ALA A 66 -22.32 -14.90 4.12
CA ALA A 66 -21.65 -13.80 4.82
C ALA A 66 -20.13 -13.80 4.55
N GLU A 67 -19.47 -14.96 4.62
CA GLU A 67 -18.05 -15.11 4.30
C GLU A 67 -17.75 -14.72 2.84
N ALA A 68 -18.55 -15.22 1.88
CA ALA A 68 -18.40 -14.86 0.47
C ALA A 68 -18.53 -13.33 0.23
N LEU A 69 -19.53 -12.68 0.84
CA LEU A 69 -19.70 -11.23 0.72
C LEU A 69 -18.55 -10.44 1.34
N THR A 70 -18.00 -10.91 2.46
CA THR A 70 -16.83 -10.25 3.06
C THR A 70 -15.57 -10.37 2.24
N THR A 71 -15.28 -11.55 1.67
CA THR A 71 -14.10 -11.73 0.80
C THR A 71 -14.16 -10.83 -0.44
N VAL A 72 -15.36 -10.69 -1.04
CA VAL A 72 -15.59 -9.75 -2.16
C VAL A 72 -15.40 -8.30 -1.73
N THR A 73 -15.96 -7.92 -0.57
CA THR A 73 -15.84 -6.54 -0.04
C THR A 73 -14.39 -6.19 0.27
N GLU A 74 -13.64 -7.10 0.88
CA GLU A 74 -12.21 -6.93 1.17
C GLU A 74 -11.39 -6.80 -0.11
N ALA A 75 -11.68 -7.63 -1.13
CA ALA A 75 -11.02 -7.53 -2.43
C ALA A 75 -11.28 -6.17 -3.12
N LEU A 76 -12.51 -5.64 -3.06
CA LEU A 76 -12.81 -4.30 -3.58
C LEU A 76 -12.10 -3.20 -2.82
N LEU A 77 -12.01 -3.30 -1.49
CA LEU A 77 -11.27 -2.32 -0.67
C LEU A 77 -9.76 -2.33 -0.99
N GLU A 78 -9.18 -3.49 -1.25
CA GLU A 78 -7.78 -3.59 -1.70
C GLU A 78 -7.59 -2.96 -3.08
N LEU A 79 -8.49 -3.20 -4.05
CA LEU A 79 -8.40 -2.56 -5.36
C LEU A 79 -8.53 -1.04 -5.30
N ARG A 80 -9.42 -0.52 -4.44
CA ARG A 80 -9.52 0.93 -4.19
C ARG A 80 -8.23 1.48 -3.59
N ALA A 81 -7.60 0.76 -2.65
CA ALA A 81 -6.30 1.15 -2.10
C ALA A 81 -5.19 1.11 -3.16
N VAL A 82 -5.25 0.17 -4.11
CA VAL A 82 -4.33 0.14 -5.24
C VAL A 82 -4.55 1.34 -6.17
N ARG A 83 -5.81 1.69 -6.47
CA ARG A 83 -6.11 2.89 -7.26
C ARG A 83 -5.55 4.16 -6.62
N GLU A 84 -5.74 4.34 -5.30
CA GLU A 84 -5.14 5.45 -4.55
C GLU A 84 -3.60 5.41 -4.60
N ALA A 85 -2.99 4.23 -4.54
CA ALA A 85 -1.54 4.09 -4.68
C ALA A 85 -1.06 4.45 -6.09
N LEU A 86 -1.81 4.09 -7.14
CA LEU A 86 -1.48 4.45 -8.52
C LEU A 86 -1.52 5.96 -8.73
N GLU A 87 -2.45 6.69 -8.10
CA GLU A 87 -2.45 8.17 -8.10
C GLU A 87 -1.11 8.73 -7.59
N THR A 88 -0.61 8.19 -6.48
CA THR A 88 0.70 8.61 -5.96
C THR A 88 1.87 8.22 -6.86
N ILE A 89 1.72 7.17 -7.69
CA ILE A 89 2.74 6.74 -8.65
C ILE A 89 2.74 7.64 -9.90
N VAL A 90 1.58 8.15 -10.33
CA VAL A 90 1.49 9.15 -11.41
C VAL A 90 2.30 10.40 -11.06
N ASP A 91 2.20 10.87 -9.81
CA ASP A 91 3.01 12.02 -9.35
C ASP A 91 4.53 11.72 -9.39
N LEU A 92 4.94 10.47 -9.14
CA LEU A 92 6.35 10.05 -9.25
C LEU A 92 6.84 9.91 -10.69
N ALA A 93 5.95 9.62 -11.63
CA ALA A 93 6.26 9.56 -13.05
C ALA A 93 6.67 10.94 -13.58
N ARG A 94 5.97 12.01 -13.13
CA ARG A 94 6.29 13.41 -13.45
C ARG A 94 7.68 13.83 -12.99
N ASP A 95 8.11 13.30 -11.85
CA ASP A 95 9.42 13.54 -11.27
C ASP A 95 10.57 12.83 -12.00
N THR A 96 10.30 12.08 -13.09
CA THR A 96 11.26 11.29 -13.89
C THR A 96 12.03 10.21 -13.12
N LYS A 97 11.55 9.83 -11.92
CA LYS A 97 12.19 8.81 -11.07
C LYS A 97 11.71 7.40 -11.46
N TYR A 98 12.01 6.99 -12.70
CA TYR A 98 11.49 5.75 -13.28
C TYR A 98 11.88 4.48 -12.50
N ASP A 99 13.06 4.45 -11.86
CA ASP A 99 13.47 3.31 -11.04
C ASP A 99 12.60 3.16 -9.78
N VAL A 100 12.23 4.29 -9.17
CA VAL A 100 11.32 4.31 -8.01
C VAL A 100 9.91 3.91 -8.43
N LEU A 101 9.46 4.40 -9.58
CA LEU A 101 8.16 4.06 -10.17
C LEU A 101 8.04 2.55 -10.41
N ARG A 102 9.07 1.91 -10.97
CA ARG A 102 9.07 0.45 -11.18
C ARG A 102 9.02 -0.33 -9.89
N LEU A 103 9.79 0.07 -8.88
CA LEU A 103 9.78 -0.56 -7.58
C LEU A 103 8.39 -0.44 -6.93
N GLN A 104 7.74 0.72 -7.08
CA GLN A 104 6.39 0.92 -6.56
C GLN A 104 5.32 0.18 -7.34
N LEU A 105 5.40 0.06 -8.68
CA LEU A 105 4.46 -0.72 -9.49
C LEU A 105 4.53 -2.23 -9.18
N ARG A 106 5.75 -2.77 -9.02
CA ARG A 106 5.97 -4.21 -8.77
C ARG A 106 5.67 -4.65 -7.34
N ALA A 107 6.00 -3.83 -6.34
CA ALA A 107 6.01 -4.30 -4.94
C ALA A 107 4.61 -4.51 -4.35
N ALA A 108 3.70 -3.55 -4.51
CA ALA A 108 2.39 -3.60 -3.85
C ALA A 108 1.19 -3.63 -4.82
N PRO A 109 1.09 -2.76 -5.84
CA PRO A 109 -0.07 -2.67 -6.73
C PRO A 109 -0.31 -3.96 -7.52
N LEU A 110 0.69 -4.46 -8.25
CA LEU A 110 0.52 -5.63 -9.13
C LEU A 110 0.10 -6.89 -8.35
N ASN A 111 0.78 -7.16 -7.23
CA ASN A 111 0.48 -8.34 -6.41
C ASN A 111 -0.93 -8.25 -5.79
N ARG A 112 -1.34 -7.06 -5.35
CA ARG A 112 -2.68 -6.84 -4.80
C ARG A 112 -3.76 -6.93 -5.86
N ILE A 113 -3.53 -6.39 -7.06
CA ILE A 113 -4.45 -6.53 -8.20
C ILE A 113 -4.63 -8.01 -8.55
N ARG A 114 -3.54 -8.78 -8.61
CA ARG A 114 -3.61 -10.22 -8.90
C ARG A 114 -4.41 -10.97 -7.84
N ALA A 115 -4.14 -10.72 -6.56
CA ALA A 115 -4.84 -11.36 -5.46
C ALA A 115 -6.34 -10.98 -5.43
N ALA A 116 -6.65 -9.69 -5.42
CA ALA A 116 -8.02 -9.20 -5.33
C ALA A 116 -8.83 -9.49 -6.61
N GLY A 117 -8.25 -9.26 -7.79
CA GLY A 117 -8.90 -9.54 -9.06
C GLY A 117 -9.28 -11.00 -9.21
N SER A 118 -8.37 -11.93 -8.84
CA SER A 118 -8.65 -13.36 -8.87
C SER A 118 -9.80 -13.78 -7.95
N VAL A 119 -9.96 -13.16 -6.79
CA VAL A 119 -11.09 -13.42 -5.88
C VAL A 119 -12.40 -12.93 -6.51
N LEU A 120 -12.40 -11.72 -7.09
CA LEU A 120 -13.60 -11.08 -7.59
C LEU A 120 -14.22 -11.82 -8.77
N TYR A 121 -13.50 -12.05 -9.87
CA TYR A 121 -14.12 -12.66 -11.05
C TYR A 121 -14.50 -14.12 -10.80
N ARG A 122 -13.78 -14.85 -9.93
CA ARG A 122 -14.14 -16.24 -9.56
C ARG A 122 -15.41 -16.31 -8.71
N GLY A 123 -15.71 -15.27 -7.92
CA GLY A 123 -16.91 -15.17 -7.11
C GLY A 123 -18.20 -14.93 -7.92
N ILE A 124 -18.10 -14.50 -9.17
CA ILE A 124 -19.26 -14.23 -10.03
C ILE A 124 -19.87 -15.56 -10.49
N SER A 125 -21.16 -15.78 -10.22
CA SER A 125 -21.88 -16.99 -10.65
C SER A 125 -22.31 -16.95 -12.12
N ASP A 126 -22.63 -15.76 -12.64
CA ASP A 126 -23.02 -15.54 -14.04
C ASP A 126 -21.80 -15.64 -14.98
N SER A 127 -21.88 -16.54 -15.95
CA SER A 127 -20.78 -16.85 -16.88
C SER A 127 -20.45 -15.67 -17.81
N GLU A 128 -21.43 -14.89 -18.26
CA GLU A 128 -21.17 -13.75 -19.12
C GLU A 128 -20.45 -12.63 -18.36
N LYS A 129 -20.95 -12.30 -17.16
CA LYS A 129 -20.34 -11.29 -16.29
C LYS A 129 -18.94 -11.72 -15.85
N ARG A 130 -18.76 -13.01 -15.52
CA ARG A 130 -17.44 -13.58 -15.21
C ARG A 130 -16.46 -13.37 -16.36
N ASN A 131 -16.86 -13.67 -17.59
CA ASN A 131 -16.00 -13.51 -18.76
C ASN A 131 -15.63 -12.03 -19.01
N ARG A 132 -16.58 -11.11 -18.83
CA ARG A 132 -16.32 -9.66 -18.93
C ARG A 132 -15.33 -9.20 -17.85
N ALA A 133 -15.54 -9.60 -16.60
CA ALA A 133 -14.65 -9.29 -15.50
C ALA A 133 -13.25 -9.91 -15.69
N GLU A 134 -13.17 -11.17 -16.15
CA GLU A 134 -11.88 -11.82 -16.44
C GLU A 134 -11.13 -11.10 -17.56
N LYS A 135 -11.82 -10.66 -18.61
CA LYS A 135 -11.22 -9.87 -19.69
C LYS A 135 -10.67 -8.55 -19.17
N ALA A 136 -11.47 -7.78 -18.43
CA ALA A 136 -11.04 -6.52 -17.83
C ALA A 136 -9.86 -6.72 -16.87
N TYR A 137 -9.88 -7.78 -16.06
CA TYR A 137 -8.76 -8.15 -15.19
C TYR A 137 -7.47 -8.41 -15.98
N LYS A 138 -7.53 -9.18 -17.08
CA LYS A 138 -6.38 -9.44 -17.94
C LYS A 138 -5.83 -8.16 -18.58
N GLU A 139 -6.71 -7.26 -19.01
CA GLU A 139 -6.33 -5.95 -19.57
C GLU A 139 -5.58 -5.10 -18.54
N VAL A 140 -6.07 -5.04 -17.29
CA VAL A 140 -5.38 -4.34 -16.20
C VAL A 140 -3.97 -4.91 -15.98
N ILE A 141 -3.83 -6.24 -15.87
CA ILE A 141 -2.53 -6.88 -15.63
C ILE A 141 -1.56 -6.57 -16.77
N GLN A 142 -2.01 -6.73 -18.02
CA GLN A 142 -1.19 -6.42 -19.18
C GLN A 142 -0.77 -4.95 -19.23
N ALA A 143 -1.65 -4.02 -18.87
CA ALA A 143 -1.33 -2.61 -18.83
C ALA A 143 -0.25 -2.29 -17.77
N VAL A 144 -0.34 -2.88 -16.57
CA VAL A 144 0.67 -2.70 -15.52
C VAL A 144 2.03 -3.26 -15.98
N GLU A 145 2.04 -4.44 -16.61
CA GLU A 145 3.27 -5.05 -17.12
C GLU A 145 3.89 -4.23 -18.25
N ARG A 146 3.08 -3.69 -19.17
CA ARG A 146 3.56 -2.76 -20.21
C ARG A 146 4.16 -1.50 -19.59
N ALA A 147 3.48 -0.89 -18.63
CA ALA A 147 3.98 0.31 -17.95
C ALA A 147 5.33 0.06 -17.26
N ASP A 148 5.52 -1.09 -16.60
CA ASP A 148 6.80 -1.47 -15.99
C ASP A 148 7.92 -1.71 -17.01
N VAL A 149 7.63 -2.39 -18.12
CA VAL A 149 8.61 -2.63 -19.19
C VAL A 149 8.97 -1.32 -19.90
N THR A 150 7.99 -0.48 -20.22
CA THR A 150 8.26 0.84 -20.81
C THR A 150 9.08 1.70 -19.85
N ALA A 151 8.72 1.77 -18.57
CA ALA A 151 9.51 2.52 -17.58
C ALA A 151 10.96 2.04 -17.49
N LEU A 152 11.22 0.73 -17.66
CA LEU A 152 12.58 0.20 -17.70
C LEU A 152 13.36 0.67 -18.93
N ARG A 153 12.72 0.64 -20.11
CA ARG A 153 13.36 1.04 -21.36
C ARG A 153 13.63 2.54 -21.39
N VAL A 154 12.70 3.35 -20.87
CA VAL A 154 12.88 4.79 -20.68
C VAL A 154 14.01 5.08 -19.69
N SER A 155 14.07 4.37 -18.54
CA SER A 155 15.15 4.61 -17.56
C SER A 155 16.54 4.26 -18.08
N ARG A 156 16.63 3.38 -19.09
CA ARG A 156 17.86 3.05 -19.81
C ARG A 156 18.17 3.97 -20.99
N GLY A 157 17.27 4.91 -21.32
CA GLY A 157 17.40 5.77 -22.50
C GLY A 157 17.23 5.03 -23.83
N GLU A 158 16.60 3.85 -23.82
CA GLU A 158 16.36 3.06 -25.04
C GLU A 158 15.20 3.61 -25.89
N ILE A 159 14.24 4.27 -25.24
CA ILE A 159 13.05 4.87 -25.88
C ILE A 159 12.66 6.18 -25.19
N GLU A 160 11.98 7.04 -25.93
CA GLU A 160 11.25 8.20 -25.40
C GLU A 160 9.76 7.89 -25.48
N GLU A 161 9.17 7.52 -24.35
CA GLU A 161 7.74 7.21 -24.24
C GLU A 161 7.17 7.85 -22.98
N ASP A 162 5.93 8.31 -23.07
CA ASP A 162 5.24 8.99 -21.97
C ASP A 162 4.77 7.97 -20.93
N VAL A 163 5.63 7.69 -19.96
CA VAL A 163 5.35 6.79 -18.84
C VAL A 163 4.20 7.31 -17.97
N GLU A 164 4.02 8.64 -17.86
CA GLU A 164 2.91 9.22 -17.08
C GLU A 164 1.58 8.78 -17.68
N ARG A 165 1.43 8.91 -19.01
CA ARG A 165 0.23 8.50 -19.72
C ARG A 165 -0.07 7.00 -19.54
N LEU A 166 0.94 6.15 -19.57
CA LEU A 166 0.77 4.71 -19.33
C LEU A 166 0.29 4.40 -17.92
N VAL A 167 0.79 5.09 -16.89
CA VAL A 167 0.33 4.90 -15.51
C VAL A 167 -1.10 5.43 -15.34
N GLN A 168 -1.45 6.55 -15.98
CA GLN A 168 -2.83 7.06 -16.00
C GLN A 168 -3.80 6.07 -16.67
N ASP A 169 -3.39 5.44 -17.78
CA ASP A 169 -4.17 4.41 -18.45
C ASP A 169 -4.39 3.19 -17.53
N VAL A 170 -3.35 2.75 -16.81
CA VAL A 170 -3.46 1.70 -15.78
C VAL A 170 -4.45 2.09 -14.68
N GLN A 171 -4.36 3.32 -14.16
CA GLN A 171 -5.27 3.82 -13.13
C GLN A 171 -6.72 3.82 -13.62
N LYS A 172 -6.96 4.25 -14.86
CA LYS A 172 -8.28 4.24 -15.49
C LYS A 172 -8.82 2.81 -15.60
N LEU A 173 -8.02 1.87 -16.12
CA LEU A 173 -8.43 0.47 -16.25
C LEU A 173 -8.76 -0.18 -14.90
N VAL A 174 -8.00 0.13 -13.85
CA VAL A 174 -8.33 -0.31 -12.48
C VAL A 174 -9.67 0.28 -12.02
N GLY A 175 -9.92 1.56 -12.31
CA GLY A 175 -11.19 2.22 -12.03
C GLY A 175 -12.37 1.58 -12.75
N ASP A 176 -12.24 1.34 -14.06
CA ASP A 176 -13.25 0.69 -14.90
C ASP A 176 -13.52 -0.74 -14.40
N PHE A 177 -12.48 -1.48 -13.99
CA PHE A 177 -12.62 -2.81 -13.41
C PHE A 177 -13.38 -2.78 -12.08
N ILE A 178 -13.12 -1.81 -11.19
CA ILE A 178 -13.87 -1.64 -9.93
C ILE A 178 -15.35 -1.32 -10.23
N ALA A 179 -15.62 -0.45 -11.20
CA ALA A 179 -16.98 -0.01 -11.54
C ALA A 179 -17.88 -1.17 -12.00
N LEU A 180 -17.31 -2.23 -12.58
CA LEU A 180 -18.05 -3.46 -12.94
C LEU A 180 -18.72 -4.14 -11.75
N PHE A 181 -18.23 -3.91 -10.52
CA PHE A 181 -18.75 -4.52 -9.30
C PHE A 181 -19.54 -3.54 -8.43
N GLU A 182 -19.46 -2.23 -8.71
CA GLU A 182 -20.20 -1.18 -7.99
C GLU A 182 -21.51 -0.79 -8.69
N SER A 183 -21.69 -1.19 -9.94
CA SER A 183 -22.89 -0.92 -10.75
C SER A 183 -24.01 -1.94 -10.58
N GLU A 184 -23.86 -2.88 -9.63
CA GLU A 184 -24.89 -3.84 -9.19
C GLU A 184 -25.51 -3.41 -7.86
#